data_AF-A0A2M7VGY4-F1
#
_entry.id   AF-A0A2M7VGY4-F1
#
_cell.length_a   1.000
_cell.length_b   1.000
_cell.length_c   1.000
_cell.angle_alpha   90.00
_cell.angle_beta   90.00
_cell.angle_gamma   90.00
#
_symmetry.space_group_name_H-M   'P 1'
#
loop_
_entity.id
_entity.type
_entity.pdbx_description
1 polymer ?
#
loop_
_entity_poly.entity_id
_entity_poly.type
_entity_poly.pdbx_seq_one_letter_code
_entity_poly.pdbx_strand_id
1 'polypeptide(L)'
;RDKILFPKKEKRNRREIMEEYLTALIIQAEDLGNVLEKDLEDLPKYDFFILAYKKIIENLIKYAKKEKKIDIKNFAKNLVKELTSIFDTCYLLPLPKFGNKEKYSIEIKKIIKELIEIYARERIIEIKELIKENENKKDEEKLEVLKKEFLELITFLPKSSKL
;
A
#
# COMPACT_ATOMS: atom_id res chain seq x y z
N ARG A 1 -40.34 17.40 12.74
CA ARG A 1 -39.15 16.64 13.24
C ARG A 1 -38.51 16.01 12.01
N ASP A 2 -37.53 16.69 11.43
CA ASP A 2 -36.82 16.18 10.25
C ASP A 2 -36.00 14.95 10.65
N LYS A 3 -36.26 13.84 9.97
CA LYS A 3 -35.47 12.62 10.12
C LYS A 3 -34.14 12.86 9.39
N ILE A 4 -33.09 13.14 10.15
CA ILE A 4 -31.72 13.13 9.63
C ILE A 4 -31.40 11.69 9.22
N LEU A 5 -31.43 11.43 7.91
CA LEU A 5 -30.94 10.20 7.32
C LEU A 5 -29.41 10.23 7.36
N PHE A 6 -28.83 9.61 8.38
CA PHE A 6 -27.39 9.34 8.36
C PHE A 6 -27.10 8.37 7.21
N PRO A 7 -26.25 8.73 6.24
CA PRO A 7 -25.86 7.79 5.19
C PRO A 7 -25.20 6.59 5.86
N LYS A 8 -25.69 5.39 5.54
CA LYS A 8 -25.16 4.13 6.05
C LYS A 8 -23.72 4.03 5.57
N LYS A 9 -22.76 4.30 6.46
CA LYS A 9 -21.33 4.34 6.14
C LYS A 9 -20.96 2.99 5.53
N GLU A 10 -20.55 2.98 4.26
CA GLU A 10 -20.08 1.77 3.62
C GLU A 10 -18.93 1.19 4.44
N LYS A 11 -18.95 -0.12 4.63
CA LYS A 11 -17.96 -0.82 5.43
C LYS A 11 -16.66 -0.84 4.64
N ARG A 12 -15.80 0.15 4.88
CA ARG A 12 -14.49 0.27 4.23
C ARG A 12 -13.68 -1.02 4.43
N ASN A 13 -13.00 -1.46 3.37
CA ASN A 13 -12.18 -2.66 3.42
C ASN A 13 -10.99 -2.42 4.37
N ARG A 14 -10.60 -3.43 5.15
CA ARG A 14 -9.40 -3.36 6.00
C ARG A 14 -8.15 -2.94 5.19
N ARG A 15 -7.99 -3.48 3.98
CA ARG A 15 -6.86 -3.16 3.08
C ARG A 15 -6.86 -1.68 2.71
N GLU A 16 -8.02 -1.14 2.35
CA GLU A 16 -8.20 0.28 2.03
C GLU A 16 -7.82 1.19 3.21
N ILE A 17 -8.26 0.86 4.42
CA ILE A 17 -7.93 1.61 5.64
C ILE A 17 -6.42 1.58 5.90
N MET A 18 -5.79 0.43 5.71
CA MET A 18 -4.35 0.27 5.92
C MET A 18 -3.52 1.03 4.88
N GLU A 19 -3.96 1.09 3.63
CA GLU A 19 -3.29 1.90 2.60
C GLU A 19 -3.44 3.41 2.87
N GLU A 20 -4.61 3.85 3.31
CA GLU A 20 -4.83 5.25 3.73
C GLU A 20 -3.89 5.61 4.88
N TYR A 21 -3.81 4.74 5.88
CA TYR A 21 -2.93 4.93 7.04
C TYR A 21 -1.46 4.91 6.64
N LEU A 22 -1.02 3.96 5.80
CA LEU A 22 0.35 3.93 5.29
C LEU A 22 0.69 5.21 4.53
N THR A 23 -0.21 5.67 3.67
CA THR A 23 -0.03 6.90 2.89
C THR A 23 0.10 8.10 3.81
N ALA A 24 -0.76 8.20 4.82
CA ALA A 24 -0.69 9.24 5.85
C ALA A 24 0.65 9.21 6.61
N LEU A 25 1.10 8.02 7.05
CA LEU A 25 2.41 7.86 7.70
C LEU A 25 3.55 8.35 6.80
N ILE A 26 3.51 8.05 5.51
CA ILE A 26 4.58 8.48 4.60
C ILE A 26 4.55 10.00 4.44
N ILE A 27 3.43 10.60 4.05
CA ILE A 27 3.39 12.03 3.69
C ILE A 27 3.54 12.98 4.89
N GLN A 28 3.18 12.51 6.10
CA GLN A 28 3.31 13.29 7.34
C GLN A 28 4.65 13.06 8.06
N ALA A 29 5.55 12.25 7.51
CA ALA A 29 6.84 11.96 8.14
C ALA A 29 7.69 13.22 8.34
N GLU A 30 8.18 13.43 9.57
CA GLU A 30 9.12 14.52 9.87
C GLU A 30 10.42 14.41 9.06
N ASP A 31 10.86 13.18 8.81
CA ASP A 31 12.08 12.85 8.08
C ASP A 31 11.76 12.07 6.81
N LEU A 32 11.07 12.76 5.91
CA LEU A 32 10.55 12.15 4.68
C LEU A 32 11.67 11.58 3.79
N GLY A 33 12.85 12.19 3.79
CA GLY A 33 14.01 11.66 3.05
C GLY A 33 14.41 10.27 3.53
N ASN A 34 14.59 10.09 4.84
CA ASN A 34 14.94 8.80 5.41
C ASN A 34 13.84 7.75 5.19
N VAL A 35 12.56 8.13 5.29
CA VAL A 35 11.43 7.23 5.02
C VAL A 35 11.49 6.71 3.57
N LEU A 36 11.60 7.60 2.59
CA LEU A 36 11.60 7.23 1.18
C LEU A 36 12.83 6.38 0.79
N GLU A 37 13.98 6.60 1.44
CA GLU A 37 15.22 5.86 1.14
C GLU A 37 15.30 4.50 1.83
N LYS A 38 14.86 4.39 3.09
CA LYS A 38 15.12 3.21 3.92
C LYS A 38 13.88 2.43 4.34
N ASP A 39 12.75 3.10 4.49
CA ASP A 39 11.56 2.49 5.08
C ASP A 39 10.61 1.90 4.03
N LEU A 40 10.76 2.29 2.76
CA LEU A 40 9.94 1.83 1.65
C LEU A 40 10.59 0.71 0.81
N GLU A 41 11.69 0.11 1.25
CA GLU A 41 12.43 -0.93 0.50
C GLU A 41 11.53 -2.09 0.04
N ASP A 42 10.61 -2.53 0.91
CA ASP A 42 9.69 -3.63 0.63
C ASP A 42 8.42 -3.20 -0.12
N LEU A 43 8.13 -1.90 -0.21
CA LEU A 43 6.88 -1.39 -0.81
C LEU A 43 6.65 -1.86 -2.26
N PRO A 44 7.68 -1.97 -3.14
CA PRO A 44 7.49 -2.48 -4.51
C PRO A 44 6.97 -3.91 -4.59
N LYS A 45 7.04 -4.70 -3.50
CA LYS A 45 6.50 -6.07 -3.44
C LYS A 45 4.99 -6.10 -3.24
N TYR A 46 4.38 -4.96 -2.93
CA TYR A 46 2.95 -4.79 -2.73
C TYR A 46 2.31 -4.14 -3.94
N ASP A 47 1.21 -4.71 -4.45
CA ASP A 47 0.34 -3.99 -5.38
C ASP A 47 -0.81 -3.33 -4.63
N PHE A 48 -1.05 -2.05 -4.91
CA PHE A 48 -2.07 -1.29 -4.17
C PHE A 48 -3.46 -1.63 -4.67
N PHE A 49 -4.38 -1.82 -3.73
CA PHE A 49 -5.81 -1.94 -3.97
C PHE A 49 -6.41 -0.61 -4.43
N ILE A 50 -6.03 0.51 -3.83
CA ILE A 50 -6.45 1.85 -4.24
C ILE A 50 -5.32 2.55 -5.01
N LEU A 51 -5.51 2.66 -6.32
CA LEU A 51 -4.52 3.23 -7.24
C LEU A 51 -4.13 4.68 -6.90
N ALA A 52 -5.03 5.46 -6.28
CA ALA A 52 -4.72 6.83 -5.91
C ALA A 52 -3.60 6.92 -4.86
N TYR A 53 -3.60 6.05 -3.85
CA TYR A 53 -2.54 6.01 -2.84
C TYR A 53 -1.18 5.65 -3.46
N LYS A 54 -1.16 4.65 -4.36
CA LYS A 54 0.02 4.29 -5.15
C LYS A 54 0.56 5.50 -5.92
N LYS A 55 -0.30 6.19 -6.67
CA LYS A 55 0.10 7.37 -7.47
C LYS A 55 0.64 8.50 -6.60
N ILE A 56 0.06 8.74 -5.43
CA ILE A 56 0.57 9.76 -4.49
C ILE A 56 2.00 9.42 -4.07
N ILE A 57 2.25 8.18 -3.63
CA ILE A 57 3.57 7.75 -3.16
C ILE A 57 4.58 7.74 -4.32
N GLU A 58 4.21 7.24 -5.50
CA GLU A 58 5.08 7.24 -6.68
C GLU A 58 5.46 8.67 -7.11
N ASN A 59 4.50 9.60 -7.12
CA ASN A 59 4.76 11.00 -7.43
C ASN A 59 5.67 11.63 -6.37
N LEU A 60 5.50 11.27 -5.10
CA LEU A 60 6.34 11.76 -4.01
C LEU A 60 7.79 11.25 -4.14
N ILE A 61 7.99 9.97 -4.46
CA ILE A 61 9.31 9.39 -4.74
C ILE A 61 9.95 10.10 -5.93
N LYS A 62 9.19 10.33 -7.01
CA LYS A 62 9.68 11.05 -8.20
C LYS A 62 10.07 12.49 -7.88
N TYR A 63 9.29 13.17 -7.04
CA TYR A 63 9.58 14.52 -6.58
C TYR A 63 10.84 14.57 -5.72
N ALA A 64 10.97 13.66 -4.75
CA ALA A 64 12.14 13.57 -3.88
C ALA A 64 13.45 13.31 -4.63
N LYS A 65 13.42 12.57 -5.75
CA LYS A 65 14.60 12.34 -6.60
C LYS A 65 15.10 13.60 -7.32
N LYS A 66 14.24 14.61 -7.51
CA LYS A 66 14.58 15.86 -8.22
C LYS A 66 15.02 16.97 -7.27
N GLU A 67 14.47 16.96 -6.06
CA GLU A 67 14.64 18.04 -5.09
C GLU A 67 15.73 17.72 -4.06
N LYS A 68 16.57 18.71 -3.73
CA LYS A 68 17.58 18.56 -2.66
C LYS A 68 16.96 18.49 -1.26
N LYS A 69 15.76 19.05 -1.09
CA LYS A 69 15.01 19.05 0.16
C LYS A 69 13.53 18.88 -0.15
N ILE A 70 12.90 17.89 0.49
CA ILE A 70 11.51 17.56 0.22
C ILE A 70 10.60 18.55 0.95
N ASP A 71 9.94 19.43 0.19
CA ASP A 71 8.85 20.28 0.69
C ASP A 71 7.50 19.68 0.30
N ILE A 72 6.80 19.12 1.30
CA ILE A 72 5.51 18.45 1.11
C ILE A 72 4.40 19.41 0.65
N LYS A 73 4.46 20.70 1.01
CA LYS A 73 3.47 21.70 0.59
C LYS A 73 3.65 22.05 -0.89
N ASN A 74 4.91 22.18 -1.34
CA ASN A 74 5.19 22.39 -2.75
C ASN A 74 4.88 21.14 -3.58
N PHE A 75 5.11 19.94 -3.05
CA PHE A 75 4.63 18.71 -3.67
C PHE A 75 3.11 18.74 -3.87
N ALA A 76 2.34 19.07 -2.83
CA ALA A 76 0.88 19.08 -2.88
C ALA A 76 0.31 20.05 -3.94
N LYS A 77 0.95 21.21 -4.14
CA LYS A 77 0.55 22.19 -5.17
C LYS A 77 0.71 21.68 -6.61
N ASN A 78 1.61 20.72 -6.82
CA ASN A 78 1.91 20.16 -8.13
C ASN A 78 1.17 18.83 -8.40
N LEU A 79 0.37 18.36 -7.43
CA LEU A 79 -0.49 17.20 -7.63
C LEU A 79 -1.64 17.55 -8.59
N VAL A 80 -2.01 16.58 -9.41
CA VAL A 80 -3.23 16.67 -10.22
C VAL A 80 -4.46 16.74 -9.32
N LYS A 81 -5.48 17.50 -9.73
CA LYS A 81 -6.68 17.78 -8.93
C LYS A 81 -7.36 16.53 -8.36
N GLU A 82 -7.35 15.43 -9.11
CA GLU A 82 -7.92 14.14 -8.69
C GLU A 82 -7.22 13.56 -7.45
N LEU A 83 -5.90 13.76 -7.31
CA LEU A 83 -5.12 13.26 -6.18
C LEU A 83 -5.10 14.24 -5.01
N THR A 84 -5.38 15.52 -5.24
CA THR A 84 -5.32 16.56 -4.20
C THR A 84 -6.26 16.24 -3.03
N SER A 85 -7.52 15.87 -3.29
CA SER A 85 -8.49 15.57 -2.22
C SER A 85 -8.09 14.37 -1.37
N ILE A 86 -7.50 13.35 -2.01
CA ILE A 86 -7.03 12.13 -1.34
C ILE A 86 -5.77 12.45 -0.53
N PHE A 87 -4.86 13.23 -1.10
CA PHE A 87 -3.68 13.72 -0.41
C PHE A 87 -4.05 14.53 0.83
N ASP A 88 -4.97 15.50 0.71
CA ASP A 88 -5.41 16.35 1.82
C ASP A 88 -6.04 15.50 2.94
N THR A 89 -6.84 14.49 2.57
CA THR A 89 -7.44 13.54 3.52
C THR A 89 -6.36 12.78 4.28
N CYS A 90 -5.36 12.23 3.59
CA CYS A 90 -4.24 11.54 4.24
C CYS A 90 -3.36 12.50 5.06
N TYR A 91 -3.18 13.75 4.62
CA TYR A 91 -2.30 14.73 5.27
C TYR A 91 -2.91 15.24 6.58
N LEU A 92 -4.23 15.29 6.65
CA LEU A 92 -4.99 15.68 7.83
C LEU A 92 -5.42 14.49 8.69
N LEU A 93 -5.09 13.26 8.28
CA LEU A 93 -5.45 12.06 9.05
C LEU A 93 -4.72 12.11 10.40
N PRO A 94 -5.42 12.03 11.53
CA PRO A 94 -4.78 12.06 12.84
C PRO A 94 -3.96 10.79 13.05
N LEU A 95 -2.64 10.96 13.13
CA LEU A 95 -1.72 9.87 13.44
C LEU A 95 -1.47 9.77 14.94
N PRO A 96 -1.19 8.56 15.46
CA PRO A 96 -0.76 8.42 16.84
C PRO A 96 0.58 9.13 17.05
N LYS A 97 0.84 9.58 18.28
CA LYS A 97 2.14 10.16 18.63
C LYS A 97 3.15 9.04 18.77
N PHE A 98 4.16 9.05 17.90
CA PHE A 98 5.29 8.15 18.01
C PHE A 98 6.34 8.78 18.92
N GLY A 99 6.75 8.07 19.98
CA GLY A 99 7.69 8.62 20.96
C GLY A 99 9.07 8.95 20.40
N ASN A 100 9.43 8.40 19.23
CA ASN A 100 10.67 8.71 18.50
C ASN A 100 10.55 8.30 17.01
N LYS A 101 11.52 8.74 16.20
CA LYS A 101 11.61 8.41 14.76
C LYS A 101 11.73 6.90 14.48
N GLU A 102 12.37 6.15 15.38
CA GLU A 102 12.54 4.70 15.22
C GLU A 102 11.20 3.96 15.30
N LYS A 103 10.36 4.28 16.28
CA LYS A 103 9.00 3.71 16.39
C LYS A 103 8.14 4.06 15.19
N TYR A 104 8.31 5.25 14.62
CA TYR A 104 7.64 5.66 13.38
C TYR A 104 8.04 4.77 12.20
N SER A 105 9.35 4.59 11.99
CA SER A 105 9.92 3.70 10.95
C SER A 105 9.46 2.24 11.13
N ILE A 106 9.46 1.75 12.36
CA ILE A 106 8.95 0.40 12.69
C ILE A 106 7.49 0.26 12.29
N GLU A 107 6.65 1.26 12.57
CA GLU A 107 5.25 1.22 12.20
C GLU A 107 5.06 1.20 10.68
N ILE A 108 5.76 2.04 9.92
CA ILE A 108 5.71 2.01 8.43
C ILE A 108 6.03 0.61 7.92
N LYS A 109 7.17 0.05 8.36
CA LYS A 109 7.62 -1.29 7.92
C LYS A 109 6.63 -2.38 8.31
N LYS A 110 6.03 -2.28 9.50
CA LYS A 110 5.00 -3.20 9.95
C LYS A 110 3.78 -3.14 9.04
N ILE A 111 3.25 -1.95 8.74
CA ILE A 111 2.08 -1.80 7.88
C ILE A 111 2.35 -2.30 6.46
N ILE A 112 3.54 -2.02 5.90
CA ILE A 112 3.96 -2.55 4.59
C ILE A 112 3.95 -4.09 4.61
N LYS A 113 4.54 -4.72 5.63
CA LYS A 113 4.57 -6.19 5.76
C LYS A 113 3.18 -6.79 5.87
N GLU A 114 2.30 -6.19 6.67
CA GLU A 114 0.92 -6.67 6.80
C GLU A 114 0.15 -6.53 5.47
N LEU A 115 0.34 -5.44 4.73
CA LEU A 115 -0.27 -5.24 3.41
C LEU A 115 0.24 -6.27 2.38
N ILE A 116 1.56 -6.54 2.36
CA ILE A 116 2.15 -7.59 1.51
C ILE A 116 1.57 -8.96 1.86
N GLU A 117 1.41 -9.27 3.14
CA GLU A 117 0.84 -10.55 3.58
C GLU A 117 -0.62 -10.69 3.13
N ILE A 118 -1.43 -9.64 3.30
CA ILE A 118 -2.83 -9.62 2.82
C ILE A 118 -2.87 -9.86 1.30
N TYR A 119 -2.08 -9.09 0.55
CA TYR A 119 -1.98 -9.23 -0.90
C TYR A 119 -1.57 -10.64 -1.32
N ALA A 120 -0.54 -11.20 -0.69
CA ALA A 120 -0.06 -12.54 -1.01
C ALA A 120 -1.13 -13.61 -0.76
N ARG A 121 -1.87 -13.53 0.35
CA ARG A 121 -2.96 -14.48 0.65
C ARG A 121 -4.07 -14.41 -0.39
N GLU A 122 -4.51 -13.21 -0.76
CA GLU A 122 -5.54 -13.00 -1.77
C GLU A 122 -5.09 -13.53 -3.13
N ARG A 123 -3.87 -13.16 -3.54
CA ARG A 123 -3.31 -13.54 -4.83
C ARG A 123 -3.03 -15.04 -4.95
N ILE A 124 -2.62 -15.70 -3.86
CA ILE A 124 -2.46 -17.16 -3.79
C ILE A 124 -3.78 -17.89 -4.05
N ILE A 125 -4.91 -17.37 -3.55
CA ILE A 125 -6.23 -17.96 -3.79
C ILE A 125 -6.57 -17.84 -5.28
N GLU A 126 -6.42 -16.65 -5.86
CA GLU A 126 -6.67 -16.40 -7.28
C GLU A 126 -5.79 -17.29 -8.18
N ILE A 127 -4.48 -17.38 -7.90
CA ILE A 127 -3.56 -18.20 -8.69
C ILE A 127 -3.91 -19.68 -8.62
N LYS A 128 -4.34 -20.19 -7.45
CA LYS A 128 -4.78 -21.59 -7.33
C LYS A 128 -5.98 -21.88 -8.24
N GLU A 129 -6.91 -20.95 -8.38
CA GLU A 129 -8.06 -21.08 -9.28
C GLU A 129 -7.60 -21.03 -10.73
N LEU A 130 -6.75 -20.06 -11.09
CA LEU A 130 -6.18 -19.93 -12.43
C LEU A 130 -5.37 -21.17 -12.85
N ILE A 131 -4.58 -21.77 -11.95
CA ILE A 131 -3.84 -23.00 -12.25
C ILE A 131 -4.82 -24.12 -12.63
N LYS A 132 -5.85 -24.37 -11.83
CA LYS A 132 -6.87 -25.39 -12.12
C LYS A 132 -7.57 -25.15 -13.46
N GLU A 133 -7.86 -23.89 -13.80
CA GLU A 133 -8.48 -23.55 -15.07
C GLU A 133 -7.57 -23.76 -16.28
N ASN A 134 -6.27 -23.47 -16.15
CA ASN A 134 -5.31 -23.59 -17.26
C ASN A 134 -4.76 -25.01 -17.43
N GLU A 135 -4.76 -25.85 -16.39
CA GLU A 135 -4.53 -27.31 -16.52
C GLU A 135 -5.52 -27.95 -17.50
N ASN A 136 -6.78 -27.51 -17.48
CA ASN A 136 -7.82 -27.99 -18.39
C ASN A 136 -7.61 -27.49 -19.84
N LYS A 137 -6.84 -26.42 -20.05
CA LYS A 137 -6.61 -25.77 -21.35
C LYS A 137 -5.28 -26.17 -22.01
N LYS A 138 -4.42 -26.94 -21.32
CA LYS A 138 -3.07 -27.37 -21.78
C LYS A 138 -2.15 -26.22 -22.21
N ASP A 139 -2.29 -25.04 -21.60
CA ASP A 139 -1.40 -23.91 -21.81
C ASP A 139 -0.21 -24.00 -20.84
N GLU A 140 0.83 -24.73 -21.25
CA GLU A 140 1.99 -25.06 -20.40
C GLU A 140 2.82 -23.84 -20.01
N GLU A 141 2.98 -22.87 -20.91
CA GLU A 141 3.77 -21.64 -20.67
C GLU A 141 3.11 -20.79 -19.58
N LYS A 142 1.80 -20.57 -19.70
CA LYS A 142 1.03 -19.82 -18.71
C LYS A 142 0.99 -20.53 -17.36
N LEU A 143 0.95 -21.86 -17.37
CA LEU A 143 0.97 -22.67 -16.15
C LEU A 143 2.32 -22.54 -15.42
N GLU A 144 3.44 -22.48 -16.14
CA GLU A 144 4.77 -22.27 -15.56
C GLU A 144 4.88 -20.88 -14.90
N VAL A 145 4.37 -19.84 -15.56
CA VAL A 145 4.34 -18.47 -15.01
C VAL A 145 3.53 -18.42 -13.71
N LEU A 146 2.33 -19.00 -13.70
CA LEU A 146 1.47 -19.04 -12.51
C LEU A 146 2.12 -19.81 -11.35
N LYS A 147 2.82 -20.92 -11.63
CA LYS A 147 3.56 -21.68 -10.62
C LYS A 147 4.73 -20.89 -10.02
N LYS A 148 5.46 -20.12 -10.85
CA LYS A 148 6.55 -19.25 -10.36
C LYS A 148 5.99 -18.15 -9.45
N GLU A 149 4.95 -17.44 -9.90
CA GLU A 149 4.29 -16.41 -9.11
C GLU A 149 3.77 -16.97 -7.77
N PHE A 150 3.17 -18.16 -7.79
CA PHE A 150 2.71 -18.85 -6.58
C PHE A 150 3.84 -19.10 -5.57
N LEU A 151 4.97 -19.64 -6.03
CA LEU A 151 6.12 -19.92 -5.17
C LEU A 151 6.71 -18.65 -4.57
N GLU A 152 6.79 -17.57 -5.36
CA GLU A 152 7.24 -16.26 -4.88
C GLU A 152 6.33 -15.72 -3.77
N LEU A 153 5.00 -15.77 -3.96
CA LEU A 153 4.05 -15.26 -2.97
C LEU A 153 4.07 -16.04 -1.66
N ILE A 154 4.32 -17.36 -1.70
CA ILE A 154 4.49 -18.17 -0.47
C ILE A 154 5.66 -17.65 0.37
N THR A 155 6.69 -17.06 -0.24
CA THR A 155 7.83 -16.53 0.52
C THR A 155 7.41 -15.40 1.47
N PHE A 156 6.37 -14.64 1.12
CA PHE A 156 5.85 -13.52 1.89
C PHE A 156 4.93 -13.91 3.05
N LEU A 157 4.45 -15.16 3.07
CA LEU A 157 3.64 -15.64 4.19
C LEU A 157 4.50 -15.98 5.42
N PRO A 158 4.00 -15.74 6.64
CA PRO A 158 4.69 -16.13 7.86
C PRO A 158 4.89 -17.65 7.90
N LYS A 159 6.00 -18.10 8.50
CA LYS A 159 6.35 -19.54 8.59
C LYS A 159 5.26 -20.39 9.24
N SER A 160 4.48 -19.83 10.16
CA SER A 160 3.34 -20.50 10.80
C SER A 160 2.14 -20.74 9.88
N SER A 161 2.13 -20.16 8.68
CA SER A 161 1.07 -20.27 7.67
C SER A 161 1.51 -20.98 6.39
N LYS A 162 2.76 -21.44 6.31
CA LYS A 162 3.26 -22.28 5.21
C LYS A 162 2.82 -23.72 5.50
N LEU A 163 1.78 -24.15 4.78
CA LEU A 163 1.31 -25.55 4.75
C LEU A 163 2.38 -26.45 4.12
#